data_AF-A0A2R6N9Z4-F1
#
_entry.id   AF-A0A2R6N9Z4-F1
#
_cell.length_a   1.000
_cell.length_b   1.000
_cell.length_c   1.000
_cell.angle_alpha   90.00
_cell.angle_beta   90.00
_cell.angle_gamma   90.00
#
_symmetry.space_group_name_H-M   'P 1'
#
loop_
_entity.id
_entity.type
_entity.pdbx_description
1 polymer ?
#
loop_
_entity_poly.entity_id
_entity_poly.type
_entity_poly.pdbx_seq_one_letter_code
_entity_poly.pdbx_strand_id
1 'polypeptide(L)'
;MTLAADTRRAVRRNPFVHRALRAGVLNYTAAARFLDVGETDAVVAALRRYAEDLPEYETAPHEARVTMRSGLGIESGGDSESHEIGDEDDRNDGDALLAVGGARLIDGGSLTGGLVVGDVDPRALAAALDRLAVADVAVVAAGVAGEAMVVAVERRDGPDAVRIVEDALSAVPEM
;
A
#
# COMPACT_ATOMS: atom_id res chain seq x y z
N MET A 1 -14.80 2.27 30.86
CA MET A 1 -13.80 1.71 29.93
C MET A 1 -12.56 1.33 30.73
N THR A 2 -11.80 0.31 30.31
CA THR A 2 -10.60 -0.15 31.04
C THR A 2 -9.34 0.24 30.27
N LEU A 3 -8.25 0.53 30.98
CA LEU A 3 -6.95 0.87 30.37
C LEU A 3 -6.49 -0.19 29.36
N ALA A 4 -6.74 -1.47 29.65
CA ALA A 4 -6.41 -2.56 28.73
C ALA A 4 -7.21 -2.47 27.41
N ALA A 5 -8.50 -2.16 27.49
CA ALA A 5 -9.34 -1.97 26.30
C ALA A 5 -8.90 -0.75 25.49
N ASP A 6 -8.52 0.34 26.17
CA ASP A 6 -8.05 1.56 25.53
C ASP A 6 -6.67 1.37 24.88
N THR A 7 -5.77 0.63 25.54
CA THR A 7 -4.46 0.21 24.97
C THR A 7 -4.64 -0.61 23.70
N ARG A 8 -5.51 -1.64 23.71
CA ARG A 8 -5.81 -2.44 22.52
C ARG A 8 -6.36 -1.59 21.38
N ARG A 9 -7.25 -0.64 21.69
CA ARG A 9 -7.80 0.29 20.69
C ARG A 9 -6.71 1.20 20.10
N ALA A 10 -5.80 1.69 20.93
CA ALA A 10 -4.68 2.52 20.49
C ALA A 10 -3.69 1.76 19.60
N VAL A 11 -3.37 0.49 19.93
CA VAL A 11 -2.55 -0.38 19.07
C VAL A 11 -3.22 -0.59 17.71
N ARG A 12 -4.53 -0.87 17.65
CA ARG A 12 -5.26 -1.07 16.39
C ARG A 12 -5.33 0.17 15.50
N ARG A 13 -5.29 1.37 16.10
CA ARG A 13 -5.20 2.64 15.36
C ARG A 13 -3.81 2.89 14.77
N ASN A 14 -2.81 2.12 15.19
CA ASN A 14 -1.42 2.25 14.76
C ASN A 14 -0.92 0.90 14.20
N PRO A 15 -1.19 0.59 12.91
CA PRO A 15 -0.88 -0.72 12.33
C PRO A 15 0.59 -1.14 12.47
N PHE A 16 1.53 -0.19 12.42
CA PHE A 16 2.96 -0.48 12.62
C PHE A 16 3.27 -0.99 14.04
N VAL A 17 2.58 -0.47 15.07
CA VAL A 17 2.72 -0.96 16.45
C VAL A 17 2.14 -2.35 16.56
N HIS A 18 0.96 -2.60 15.97
CA HIS A 18 0.34 -3.92 15.96
C HIS A 18 1.23 -4.97 15.28
N ARG A 19 1.80 -4.64 14.12
CA ARG A 19 2.69 -5.52 13.37
C ARG A 19 3.98 -5.82 14.16
N ALA A 20 4.61 -4.79 14.74
CA ALA A 20 5.79 -4.96 15.58
C ALA A 20 5.52 -5.75 16.88
N LEU A 21 4.32 -5.62 17.43
CA LEU A 21 3.85 -6.38 18.60
C LEU A 21 3.75 -7.87 18.26
N ARG A 22 3.09 -8.22 17.14
CA ARG A 22 3.01 -9.61 16.65
C ARG A 22 4.38 -10.21 16.33
N ALA A 23 5.28 -9.41 15.79
CA ALA A 23 6.64 -9.84 15.46
C ALA A 23 7.57 -9.94 16.69
N GLY A 24 7.12 -9.55 17.89
CA GLY A 24 7.93 -9.63 19.11
C GLY A 24 9.13 -8.67 19.15
N VAL A 25 9.18 -7.67 18.27
CA VAL A 25 10.31 -6.72 18.15
C VAL A 25 10.05 -5.37 18.84
N LEU A 26 8.89 -5.21 19.48
CA LEU A 26 8.47 -3.93 20.04
C LEU A 26 9.11 -3.65 21.42
N ASN A 27 9.74 -2.47 21.56
CA ASN A 27 10.08 -1.94 22.87
C ASN A 27 8.80 -1.44 23.58
N TYR A 28 8.29 -2.21 24.53
CA TYR A 28 7.04 -1.91 25.24
C TYR A 28 7.02 -0.55 25.92
N THR A 29 8.12 -0.12 26.54
CA THR A 29 8.17 1.18 27.23
C THR A 29 8.10 2.34 26.24
N ALA A 30 8.80 2.22 25.10
CA ALA A 30 8.72 3.22 24.04
C ALA A 30 7.30 3.26 23.42
N ALA A 31 6.71 2.09 23.17
CA ALA A 31 5.35 1.97 22.66
C ALA A 31 4.33 2.57 23.63
N ALA A 32 4.45 2.31 24.94
CA ALA A 32 3.55 2.86 25.95
C ALA A 32 3.57 4.41 25.95
N ARG A 33 4.75 5.02 25.86
CA ARG A 33 4.89 6.49 25.73
C ARG A 33 4.31 7.02 24.43
N PHE A 34 4.50 6.30 23.32
CA PHE A 34 3.92 6.68 22.03
C PHE A 34 2.38 6.62 22.04
N LEU A 35 1.81 5.58 22.66
CA LEU A 35 0.36 5.39 22.69
C LEU A 35 -0.35 6.40 23.60
N ASP A 36 0.32 6.85 24.67
CA ASP A 36 -0.13 7.93 25.57
C ASP A 36 -1.60 7.79 26.03
N VAL A 37 -1.97 6.58 26.46
CA VAL A 37 -3.35 6.27 26.93
C VAL A 37 -3.47 6.10 28.45
N GLY A 38 -2.39 6.34 29.19
CA GLY A 38 -2.36 6.21 30.64
C GLY A 38 -0.94 6.02 31.20
N GLU A 39 -0.86 5.58 32.45
CA GLU A 39 0.41 5.36 33.15
C GLU A 39 1.29 4.33 32.41
N THR A 40 2.57 4.66 32.21
CA THR A 40 3.45 3.93 31.29
C THR A 40 3.56 2.45 31.67
N ASP A 41 3.80 2.15 32.94
CA ASP A 41 3.97 0.77 33.42
C ASP A 41 2.69 -0.06 33.30
N ALA A 42 1.53 0.57 33.50
CA ALA A 42 0.24 -0.08 33.36
C ALA A 42 -0.08 -0.38 31.88
N VAL A 43 0.30 0.50 30.96
CA VAL A 43 0.20 0.27 29.51
C VAL A 43 1.18 -0.81 29.06
N VAL A 44 2.43 -0.83 29.55
CA VAL A 44 3.40 -1.90 29.30
C VAL A 44 2.84 -3.26 29.71
N ALA A 45 2.25 -3.37 30.90
CA ALA A 45 1.63 -4.59 31.36
C ALA A 45 0.44 -5.02 30.48
N ALA A 46 -0.37 -4.06 30.01
CA ALA A 46 -1.46 -4.32 29.08
C ALA A 46 -0.97 -4.78 27.70
N LEU A 47 0.13 -4.20 27.18
CA LEU A 47 0.74 -4.58 25.91
C LEU A 47 1.30 -6.01 25.95
N ARG A 48 2.00 -6.39 27.01
CA ARG A 48 2.52 -7.77 27.18
C ARG A 48 1.40 -8.80 27.14
N ARG A 49 0.34 -8.57 27.93
CA ARG A 49 -0.83 -9.45 27.91
C ARG A 49 -1.49 -9.51 26.54
N TYR A 50 -1.58 -8.38 25.84
CA TYR A 50 -2.16 -8.37 24.51
C TYR A 50 -1.29 -9.09 23.48
N ALA A 51 0.03 -9.01 23.59
CA ALA A 51 0.95 -9.75 22.71
C ALA A 51 0.73 -11.28 22.80
N GLU A 52 0.50 -11.80 24.01
CA GLU A 52 0.19 -13.22 24.26
C GLU A 52 -1.13 -13.67 23.61
N ASP A 53 -2.06 -12.75 23.39
CA ASP A 53 -3.36 -13.03 22.76
C ASP A 53 -3.32 -12.95 21.22
N LEU A 54 -2.23 -12.46 20.63
CA LEU A 54 -2.14 -12.21 19.19
C LEU A 54 -1.56 -13.40 18.42
N PRO A 55 -2.00 -13.63 17.17
CA PRO A 55 -1.36 -14.60 16.30
C PRO A 55 0.09 -14.17 16.00
N GLU A 56 0.96 -15.16 15.81
CA GLU A 56 2.36 -14.93 15.44
C GLU A 56 2.44 -14.17 14.11
N TYR A 57 3.49 -13.37 13.94
CA TYR A 57 3.73 -12.67 12.68
C TYR A 57 4.23 -13.66 11.63
N GLU A 58 3.44 -13.85 10.58
CA GLU A 58 3.76 -14.72 9.45
C GLU A 58 3.71 -13.94 8.13
N THR A 59 4.39 -14.46 7.11
CA THR A 59 4.40 -13.88 5.77
C THR A 59 4.21 -14.98 4.74
N ALA A 60 3.44 -14.70 3.69
CA ALA A 60 3.24 -15.61 2.57
C ALA A 60 3.73 -15.01 1.25
N PRO A 61 4.27 -15.84 0.33
CA PRO A 61 4.54 -15.42 -1.03
C PRO A 61 3.24 -15.38 -1.85
N HIS A 62 3.18 -14.42 -2.78
CA HIS A 62 2.14 -14.31 -3.78
C HIS A 62 2.69 -14.70 -5.17
N GLU A 63 2.03 -15.64 -5.84
CA GLU A 63 2.42 -16.08 -7.18
C GLU A 63 1.91 -15.09 -8.24
N ALA A 64 2.72 -14.07 -8.53
CA ALA A 64 2.37 -13.05 -9.51
C ALA A 64 3.55 -12.67 -10.39
N ARG A 65 3.25 -12.26 -11.62
CA ARG A 65 4.23 -11.80 -12.60
C ARG A 65 4.24 -10.28 -12.65
N VAL A 66 5.41 -9.68 -12.45
CA VAL A 66 5.62 -8.25 -12.61
C VAL A 66 6.15 -7.95 -14.01
N THR A 67 5.55 -6.94 -14.67
CA THR A 67 5.97 -6.46 -15.99
C THR A 67 6.10 -4.95 -15.94
N MET A 68 7.24 -4.44 -16.38
CA MET A 68 7.45 -3.00 -16.53
C MET A 68 6.73 -2.47 -17.76
N ARG A 69 5.99 -1.37 -17.60
CA ARG A 69 5.34 -0.58 -18.66
C ARG A 69 5.87 0.85 -18.59
N SER A 70 6.42 1.36 -19.67
CA SER A 70 6.98 2.71 -19.72
C SER A 70 6.14 3.59 -20.65
N GLY A 71 6.22 4.89 -20.45
CA GLY A 71 5.51 5.85 -21.29
C GLY A 71 4.10 6.14 -20.80
N LEU A 72 3.84 5.97 -19.49
CA LEU A 72 2.52 6.21 -18.91
C LEU A 72 2.34 7.68 -18.52
N GLY A 73 1.10 8.15 -18.50
CA GLY A 73 0.70 9.50 -18.09
C GLY A 73 -0.60 9.49 -17.31
N ILE A 74 -0.84 10.55 -16.54
CA ILE A 74 -2.12 10.81 -15.87
C ILE A 74 -2.92 11.78 -16.73
N GLU A 75 -4.10 11.37 -17.14
CA GLU A 75 -5.11 12.21 -17.78
C GLU A 75 -6.21 12.54 -16.75
N SER A 76 -6.44 13.83 -16.50
CA SER A 76 -7.53 14.30 -15.64
C SER A 76 -8.68 14.78 -16.51
N GLY A 77 -9.89 14.24 -16.31
CA GLY A 77 -11.09 14.57 -17.11
C GLY A 77 -11.65 15.99 -16.96
N GLY A 78 -10.83 16.99 -16.61
CA GLY A 78 -11.26 18.36 -16.27
C GLY A 78 -10.75 19.49 -17.18
N ASP A 79 -9.71 19.27 -17.99
CA ASP A 79 -9.01 20.37 -18.69
C ASP A 79 -9.15 20.33 -20.23
N SER A 80 -10.20 19.71 -20.74
CA SER A 80 -10.59 19.89 -22.14
C SER A 80 -11.38 21.19 -22.29
N GLU A 81 -10.69 22.34 -22.25
CA GLU A 81 -11.23 23.55 -22.87
C GLU A 81 -11.35 23.30 -24.39
N SER A 82 -12.56 22.90 -24.79
CA SER A 82 -13.14 23.00 -26.13
C SER A 82 -12.21 22.68 -27.31
N HIS A 83 -12.35 21.48 -27.90
CA HIS A 83 -12.42 21.36 -29.37
C HIS A 83 -13.45 20.26 -29.71
N GLU A 84 -14.53 20.74 -30.32
CA GLU A 84 -15.40 20.05 -31.26
C GLU A 84 -16.29 18.89 -30.76
N ILE A 85 -17.55 19.00 -31.18
CA ILE A 85 -18.61 18.02 -31.05
C ILE A 85 -18.23 16.81 -31.93
N GLY A 86 -17.54 15.84 -31.34
CA GLY A 86 -17.44 14.47 -31.82
C GLY A 86 -18.20 13.57 -30.84
N ASP A 87 -18.87 12.54 -31.36
CA ASP A 87 -19.80 11.66 -30.64
C ASP A 87 -19.31 11.30 -29.22
N GLU A 88 -20.22 11.41 -28.24
CA GLU A 88 -19.97 11.15 -26.81
C GLU A 88 -19.53 9.70 -26.49
N ASP A 89 -19.47 8.84 -27.51
CA ASP A 89 -19.05 7.43 -27.47
C ASP A 89 -17.55 7.20 -27.74
N ASP A 90 -16.75 8.22 -28.11
CA ASP A 90 -15.32 8.05 -28.47
C ASP A 90 -14.34 8.42 -27.33
N ARG A 91 -14.83 8.51 -26.08
CA ARG A 91 -13.95 8.35 -24.92
C ARG A 91 -13.57 6.88 -24.89
N ASN A 92 -12.42 6.55 -25.50
CA ASN A 92 -11.82 5.22 -25.42
C ASN A 92 -11.49 4.90 -23.95
N ASP A 93 -12.50 4.47 -23.20
CA ASP A 93 -12.40 3.92 -21.84
C ASP A 93 -11.60 2.60 -21.84
N GLY A 94 -11.32 2.04 -23.03
CA GLY A 94 -10.74 0.71 -23.22
C GLY A 94 -9.26 0.54 -22.86
N ASP A 95 -8.49 1.62 -22.67
CA ASP A 95 -7.03 1.51 -22.51
C ASP A 95 -6.46 2.06 -21.18
N ALA A 96 -7.31 2.42 -20.21
CA ALA A 96 -6.82 2.88 -18.91
C ALA A 96 -6.37 1.70 -18.03
N LEU A 97 -5.12 1.76 -17.56
CA LEU A 97 -4.58 0.80 -16.58
C LEU A 97 -5.14 1.02 -15.17
N LEU A 98 -5.55 2.25 -14.87
CA LEU A 98 -6.18 2.63 -13.61
C LEU A 98 -7.10 3.84 -13.85
N ALA A 99 -8.28 3.83 -13.24
CA ALA A 99 -9.18 4.97 -13.23
C ALA A 99 -9.70 5.22 -11.80
N VAL A 100 -9.46 6.42 -11.27
CA VAL A 100 -9.90 6.83 -9.92
C VAL A 100 -10.44 8.24 -9.97
N GLY A 101 -11.74 8.42 -9.69
CA GLY A 101 -12.34 9.75 -9.56
C GLY A 101 -12.17 10.66 -10.79
N GLY A 102 -12.10 10.10 -12.00
CA GLY A 102 -11.88 10.84 -13.24
C GLY A 102 -10.41 11.05 -13.63
N ALA A 103 -9.46 10.66 -12.79
CA ALA A 103 -8.05 10.55 -13.15
C ALA A 103 -7.79 9.17 -13.77
N ARG A 104 -7.12 9.12 -14.92
CA ARG A 104 -6.84 7.90 -15.68
C ARG A 104 -5.33 7.74 -15.90
N LEU A 105 -4.79 6.57 -15.58
CA LEU A 105 -3.43 6.17 -15.94
C LEU A 105 -3.48 5.48 -17.31
N ILE A 106 -2.96 6.15 -18.33
CA ILE A 106 -3.00 5.72 -19.73
C ILE A 106 -1.60 5.78 -20.35
N ASP A 107 -1.45 5.25 -21.55
CA ASP A 107 -0.25 5.47 -22.37
C ASP A 107 -0.16 6.95 -22.82
N GLY A 108 1.06 7.48 -22.96
CA GLY A 108 1.30 8.83 -23.48
C GLY A 108 2.08 9.81 -22.59
N GLY A 109 2.87 9.35 -21.61
CA GLY A 109 3.58 10.23 -20.68
C GLY A 109 5.02 9.82 -20.35
N SER A 110 5.54 10.32 -19.22
CA SER A 110 6.91 10.07 -18.77
C SER A 110 7.04 8.94 -17.74
N LEU A 111 5.94 8.52 -17.12
CA LEU A 111 5.93 7.59 -15.99
C LEU A 111 6.28 6.16 -16.41
N THR A 112 6.67 5.38 -15.42
CA THR A 112 6.89 3.94 -15.52
C THR A 112 5.99 3.23 -14.51
N GLY A 113 5.22 2.25 -14.99
CA GLY A 113 4.36 1.38 -14.20
C GLY A 113 4.93 -0.02 -14.04
N GLY A 114 4.86 -0.58 -12.84
CA GLY A 114 4.89 -2.03 -12.61
C GLY A 114 3.47 -2.57 -12.71
N LEU A 115 3.16 -3.31 -13.78
CA LEU A 115 1.92 -4.05 -13.93
C LEU A 115 2.15 -5.47 -13.39
N VAL A 116 1.36 -5.86 -12.41
CA VAL A 116 1.42 -7.16 -11.76
C VAL A 116 0.14 -7.92 -12.05
N VAL A 117 0.28 -9.16 -12.50
CA VAL A 117 -0.85 -10.05 -12.81
C VAL A 117 -0.63 -11.41 -12.16
N GLY A 118 -1.66 -11.92 -11.49
CA GLY A 118 -1.63 -13.20 -10.77
C GLY A 118 -2.31 -13.09 -9.42
N ASP A 119 -1.83 -13.85 -8.44
CA ASP A 119 -2.33 -13.78 -7.07
C ASP A 119 -1.93 -12.46 -6.41
N VAL A 120 -2.75 -11.43 -6.55
CA VAL A 120 -2.57 -10.13 -5.91
C VAL A 120 -3.88 -9.63 -5.31
N ASP A 121 -3.76 -8.98 -4.17
CA ASP A 121 -4.89 -8.42 -3.44
C ASP A 121 -4.54 -7.03 -2.86
N PRO A 122 -5.49 -6.34 -2.20
CA PRO A 122 -5.21 -5.07 -1.55
C PRO A 122 -4.11 -5.10 -0.47
N ARG A 123 -3.82 -6.25 0.14
CA ARG A 123 -2.76 -6.39 1.15
C ARG A 123 -1.39 -6.47 0.48
N ALA A 124 -1.29 -7.19 -0.63
CA ALA A 124 -0.11 -7.21 -1.48
C ALA A 124 0.25 -5.79 -1.95
N LEU A 125 -0.75 -5.01 -2.39
CA LEU A 125 -0.55 -3.60 -2.72
C LEU A 125 -0.07 -2.78 -1.53
N ALA A 126 -0.70 -2.91 -0.36
CA ALA A 126 -0.27 -2.20 0.85
C ALA A 126 1.18 -2.54 1.24
N ALA A 127 1.58 -3.81 1.16
CA ALA A 127 2.94 -4.25 1.46
C ALA A 127 3.97 -3.67 0.47
N ALA A 128 3.63 -3.60 -0.82
CA ALA A 128 4.46 -2.96 -1.83
C ALA A 128 4.60 -1.45 -1.57
N LEU A 129 3.50 -0.75 -1.29
CA LEU A 129 3.49 0.69 -1.00
C LEU A 129 4.30 1.03 0.27
N ASP A 130 4.17 0.22 1.34
CA ASP A 130 4.97 0.37 2.56
C ASP A 130 6.47 0.30 2.24
N ARG A 131 6.90 -0.67 1.44
CA ARG A 131 8.32 -0.84 1.07
C ARG A 131 8.84 0.26 0.14
N LEU A 132 8.03 0.68 -0.82
CA LEU A 132 8.39 1.78 -1.72
C LEU A 132 8.56 3.10 -0.96
N ALA A 133 7.67 3.38 0.01
CA ALA A 133 7.78 4.55 0.86
C ALA A 133 9.06 4.54 1.71
N VAL A 134 9.45 3.38 2.26
CA VAL A 134 10.71 3.22 3.01
C VAL A 134 11.94 3.42 2.12
N ALA A 135 11.85 3.04 0.84
CA ALA A 135 12.91 3.22 -0.15
C ALA A 135 12.97 4.63 -0.78
N ASP A 136 12.13 5.56 -0.32
CA ASP A 136 11.99 6.92 -0.87
C ASP A 136 11.61 6.94 -2.37
N VAL A 137 10.83 5.94 -2.81
CA VAL A 137 10.27 5.87 -4.16
C VAL A 137 8.87 6.46 -4.16
N ALA A 138 8.73 7.63 -4.77
CA ALA A 138 7.45 8.33 -4.87
C ALA A 138 6.50 7.62 -5.84
N VAL A 139 5.40 7.09 -5.31
CA VAL A 139 4.31 6.51 -6.11
C VAL A 139 3.37 7.60 -6.58
N VAL A 140 3.20 7.70 -7.90
CA VAL A 140 2.31 8.68 -8.55
C VAL A 140 0.87 8.16 -8.60
N ALA A 141 0.71 6.88 -8.91
CA ALA A 141 -0.59 6.23 -8.96
C ALA A 141 -0.45 4.75 -8.63
N ALA A 142 -1.43 4.16 -7.94
CA ALA A 142 -1.46 2.73 -7.71
C ALA A 142 -2.88 2.22 -7.50
N GLY A 143 -3.09 0.94 -7.79
CA GLY A 143 -4.39 0.31 -7.61
C GLY A 143 -4.32 -1.20 -7.76
N VAL A 144 -5.37 -1.87 -7.30
CA VAL A 144 -5.60 -3.30 -7.49
C VAL A 144 -7.06 -3.51 -7.88
N ALA A 145 -7.30 -4.39 -8.84
CA ALA A 145 -8.62 -4.77 -9.30
C ALA A 145 -8.57 -6.20 -9.84
N GLY A 146 -9.39 -7.09 -9.26
CA GLY A 146 -9.30 -8.53 -9.56
C GLY A 146 -7.90 -9.06 -9.27
N GLU A 147 -7.34 -9.78 -10.24
CA GLU A 147 -6.00 -10.39 -10.19
C GLU A 147 -4.90 -9.48 -10.79
N ALA A 148 -5.16 -8.17 -10.85
CA ALA A 148 -4.22 -7.20 -11.40
C ALA A 148 -3.93 -6.08 -10.40
N MET A 149 -2.66 -5.70 -10.29
CA MET A 149 -2.17 -4.59 -9.49
C MET A 149 -1.26 -3.71 -10.36
N VAL A 150 -1.35 -2.39 -10.19
CA VAL A 150 -0.47 -1.43 -10.86
C VAL A 150 0.13 -0.47 -9.84
N VAL A 151 1.40 -0.14 -10.04
CA VAL A 151 2.11 0.94 -9.33
C VAL A 151 2.88 1.75 -10.35
N ALA A 152 2.59 3.05 -10.46
CA ALA A 152 3.26 3.98 -11.35
C ALA A 152 4.16 4.94 -10.57
N VAL A 153 5.37 5.14 -11.09
CA VAL A 153 6.43 5.97 -10.51
C VAL A 153 7.07 6.84 -11.61
N GLU A 154 7.93 7.77 -11.21
CA GLU A 154 8.78 8.49 -12.15
C GLU A 154 9.74 7.55 -12.88
N ARG A 155 10.08 7.88 -14.14
CA ARG A 155 10.88 7.01 -15.02
C ARG A 155 12.18 6.52 -14.38
N ARG A 156 12.84 7.42 -13.64
CA ARG A 156 14.14 7.14 -13.00
C ARG A 156 14.05 6.07 -11.91
N ASP A 157 12.87 5.95 -11.28
CA ASP A 157 12.64 5.05 -10.15
C ASP A 157 12.09 3.69 -10.63
N GLY A 158 11.73 3.56 -11.91
CA GLY A 158 11.10 2.37 -12.49
C GLY A 158 11.81 1.04 -12.22
N PRO A 159 13.13 0.92 -12.48
CA PRO A 159 13.86 -0.32 -12.20
C PRO A 159 13.85 -0.74 -10.73
N ASP A 160 13.98 0.21 -9.82
CA ASP A 160 14.00 -0.07 -8.38
C ASP A 160 12.59 -0.35 -7.85
N ALA A 161 11.58 0.35 -8.36
CA ALA A 161 10.19 0.09 -8.04
C ALA A 161 9.78 -1.35 -8.39
N VAL A 162 10.16 -1.85 -9.58
CA VAL A 162 9.87 -3.23 -9.99
C VAL A 162 10.50 -4.24 -9.04
N ARG A 163 11.80 -4.07 -8.71
CA ARG A 163 12.50 -4.97 -7.78
C ARG A 163 11.85 -4.98 -6.40
N ILE A 164 11.53 -3.79 -5.87
CA ILE A 164 10.90 -3.66 -4.55
C ILE A 164 9.52 -4.33 -4.53
N VAL A 165 8.74 -4.17 -5.61
CA VAL A 165 7.42 -4.81 -5.74
C VAL A 165 7.57 -6.34 -5.79
N GLU A 166 8.48 -6.88 -6.61
CA GLU A 166 8.76 -8.32 -6.65
C GLU A 166 9.17 -8.87 -5.28
N ASP A 167 10.10 -8.19 -4.61
CA ASP A 167 10.55 -8.57 -3.28
C ASP A 167 9.42 -8.48 -2.24
N ALA A 168 8.52 -7.49 -2.35
CA ALA A 168 7.37 -7.33 -1.46
C ALA A 168 6.40 -8.51 -1.58
N LEU A 169 6.13 -8.94 -2.81
CA LEU A 169 5.22 -10.05 -3.09
C LEU A 169 5.75 -11.40 -2.60
N SER A 170 7.07 -11.54 -2.43
CA SER A 170 7.67 -12.76 -1.88
C SER A 170 7.40 -12.99 -0.38
N ALA A 171 6.96 -11.95 0.36
CA ALA A 171 6.79 -11.98 1.81
C ALA A 171 5.72 -11.00 2.29
N VAL A 172 4.49 -11.15 1.80
CA VAL A 172 3.35 -10.31 2.21
C VAL A 172 2.93 -10.69 3.64
N PRO A 173 2.81 -9.74 4.58
CA PRO A 173 2.42 -10.04 5.95
C PRO A 173 1.00 -10.58 6.07
N GLU A 174 0.85 -11.70 6.78
CA GLU A 174 -0.46 -12.26 7.14
C GLU A 174 -1.08 -11.50 8.32
N MET A 175 -2.40 -11.61 8.50
CA MET A 175 -3.18 -10.88 9.51
C MET A 175 -3.39 -11.64 10.81
#